data_AF-A0A1I7ZS21-F1
#
_entry.id   AF-A0A1I7ZS21-F1
#
_cell.length_a   1.000
_cell.length_b   1.000
_cell.length_c   1.000
_cell.angle_alpha   90.00
_cell.angle_beta   90.00
_cell.angle_gamma   90.00
#
_symmetry.space_group_name_H-M   'P 1'
#
loop_
_entity.id
_entity.type
_entity.pdbx_description
1 polymer ?
#
loop_
_entity_poly.entity_id
_entity_poly.type
_entity_poly.pdbx_seq_one_letter_code
_entity_poly.pdbx_strand_id
1 'polypeptide(L)'
;MTKTAEHNHINEVDCKDLSAFETLLRKLREFDDKIIYQLNCAIPTKSFTVEAEKKCQDIQSQLLRLRDQRMSLINRCIAENQRSVDEAMASGGDYLGTRSRLRLIRNETMIEEIVNEQTDKTVKERCTKELIKH
;
A
#
# COMPACT_ATOMS: atom_id res chain seq x y z
N MET A 1 5.94 20.30 14.73
CA MET A 1 5.25 20.54 13.44
C MET A 1 6.13 20.02 12.32
N THR A 2 6.04 18.73 11.96
CA THR A 2 6.76 18.13 10.81
C THR A 2 6.03 16.86 10.39
N LYS A 3 4.85 17.01 9.77
CA LYS A 3 4.09 15.91 9.14
C LYS A 3 3.87 16.26 7.67
N THR A 4 4.91 16.20 6.84
CA THR A 4 4.77 16.40 5.39
C THR A 4 5.93 15.91 4.52
N ALA A 5 7.03 15.39 5.08
CA ALA A 5 8.19 15.01 4.25
C ALA A 5 8.13 13.59 3.66
N GLU A 6 7.35 12.65 4.21
CA GLU A 6 7.41 11.24 3.77
C GLU A 6 6.38 10.85 2.69
N HIS A 7 5.48 11.76 2.27
CA HIS A 7 4.34 11.44 1.42
C HIS A 7 4.44 11.93 -0.05
N ASN A 8 5.55 12.55 -0.47
CA ASN A 8 5.65 13.19 -1.79
C ASN A 8 6.34 12.37 -2.90
N HIS A 9 6.94 11.23 -2.58
CA HIS A 9 7.73 10.47 -3.56
C HIS A 9 6.90 9.62 -4.53
N ILE A 10 5.58 9.48 -4.30
CA ILE A 10 4.69 8.69 -5.15
C ILE A 10 4.59 9.28 -6.56
N ASN A 11 4.64 10.60 -6.69
CA ASN A 11 4.53 11.28 -7.99
C ASN A 11 5.89 11.41 -8.71
N GLU A 12 6.99 11.18 -8.01
CA GLU A 12 8.35 11.35 -8.52
C GLU A 12 8.92 10.06 -9.13
N VAL A 13 8.31 8.90 -8.86
CA VAL A 13 8.75 7.62 -9.41
C VAL A 13 8.52 7.55 -10.92
N ASP A 14 9.59 7.25 -11.64
CA ASP A 14 9.55 6.85 -13.04
C ASP A 14 9.00 5.42 -13.15
N CYS A 15 7.76 5.30 -13.65
CA CYS A 15 7.10 4.01 -13.82
C CYS A 15 7.70 3.18 -14.98
N LYS A 16 8.64 3.72 -15.77
CA LYS A 16 9.40 2.96 -16.76
C LYS A 16 10.57 2.22 -16.12
N ASP A 17 11.06 2.67 -14.97
CA ASP A 17 12.00 1.93 -14.14
C ASP A 17 11.23 1.00 -13.19
N LEU A 18 11.18 -0.29 -13.57
CA LEU A 18 10.50 -1.30 -12.77
C LEU A 18 11.11 -1.43 -11.36
N SER A 19 12.44 -1.28 -11.23
CA SER A 19 13.12 -1.41 -9.95
C SER A 19 12.79 -0.25 -9.01
N ALA A 20 12.70 0.97 -9.55
CA ALA A 20 12.28 2.14 -8.78
C ALA A 20 10.84 1.99 -8.27
N PHE A 21 9.92 1.53 -9.14
CA PHE A 21 8.54 1.24 -8.77
C PHE A 21 8.44 0.16 -7.67
N GLU A 22 9.09 -0.99 -7.85
CA GLU A 22 9.07 -2.09 -6.87
C GLU A 22 9.67 -1.66 -5.53
N THR A 23 10.75 -0.88 -5.56
CA THR A 23 11.42 -0.37 -4.35
C THR A 23 10.51 0.57 -3.57
N LEU A 24 9.86 1.51 -4.23
CA LEU A 24 8.92 2.40 -3.56
C LEU A 24 7.71 1.63 -3.03
N LEU A 25 7.12 0.74 -3.83
CA LEU A 25 5.95 -0.02 -3.43
C LEU A 25 6.24 -0.90 -2.20
N ARG A 26 7.41 -1.55 -2.15
CA ARG A 26 7.87 -2.28 -0.96
C ARG A 26 8.01 -1.37 0.25
N LYS A 27 8.66 -0.21 0.11
CA LYS A 27 8.80 0.77 1.19
C LYS A 27 7.44 1.26 1.71
N LEU A 28 6.45 1.42 0.83
CA LEU A 28 5.09 1.79 1.22
C LEU A 28 4.40 0.67 2.02
N ARG A 29 4.66 -0.61 1.69
CA ARG A 29 4.13 -1.77 2.42
C ARG A 29 4.78 -1.95 3.80
N GLU A 30 6.04 -1.58 3.98
CA GLU A 30 6.70 -1.60 5.30
C GLU A 30 6.02 -0.68 6.33
N PHE A 31 5.26 0.33 5.90
CA PHE A 31 4.47 1.14 6.83
C PHE A 31 3.29 0.38 7.43
N ASP A 32 2.73 -0.62 6.73
CA ASP A 32 1.69 -1.48 7.30
C ASP A 32 2.24 -2.26 8.50
N ASP A 33 3.45 -2.82 8.39
CA ASP A 33 4.12 -3.54 9.49
C ASP A 33 4.37 -2.63 10.70
N LYS A 34 4.79 -1.38 10.46
CA LYS A 34 4.97 -0.39 11.54
C LYS A 34 3.65 -0.06 12.23
N ILE A 35 2.56 0.06 11.48
CA ILE A 35 1.22 0.32 12.04
C ILE A 35 0.73 -0.89 12.84
N ILE A 36 0.89 -2.10 12.31
CA ILE A 36 0.53 -3.34 13.02
C ILE A 36 1.38 -3.49 14.29
N TYR A 37 2.67 -3.18 14.24
CA TYR A 37 3.52 -3.17 15.43
C TYR A 37 3.01 -2.18 16.48
N GLN A 38 2.65 -0.96 16.06
CA GLN A 38 2.02 0.01 16.96
C GLN A 38 0.72 -0.49 17.56
N LEU A 39 -0.12 -1.20 16.80
CA LEU A 39 -1.34 -1.84 17.32
C LEU A 39 -1.00 -2.83 18.45
N ASN A 40 -0.02 -3.70 18.21
CA ASN A 40 0.40 -4.72 19.16
C ASN A 40 1.04 -4.13 20.42
N CYS A 41 1.75 -3.00 20.30
CA CYS A 41 2.34 -2.30 21.45
C CYS A 41 1.34 -1.43 22.22
N ALA A 42 0.41 -0.78 21.52
CA ALA A 42 -0.55 0.15 22.11
C ALA A 42 -1.72 -0.54 22.82
N ILE A 43 -1.96 -1.82 22.52
CA ILE A 43 -2.92 -2.67 23.23
C ILE A 43 -2.16 -3.69 24.08
N PRO A 44 -1.55 -3.28 25.21
CA PRO A 44 -1.18 -4.24 26.24
C PRO A 44 -2.46 -4.83 26.83
N THR A 45 -2.35 -6.04 27.35
CA THR A 45 -3.39 -6.99 27.79
C THR A 45 -4.48 -6.47 28.76
N LYS A 46 -4.47 -5.18 29.12
CA LYS A 46 -5.39 -4.47 30.02
C LYS A 46 -5.57 -2.98 29.65
N SER A 47 -5.82 -2.64 28.39
CA SER A 47 -6.14 -1.24 28.01
C SER A 47 -7.60 -0.90 28.32
N PHE A 48 -7.87 0.33 28.77
CA PHE A 48 -9.23 0.84 28.93
C PHE A 48 -9.92 0.87 27.58
N THR A 49 -11.13 0.33 27.49
CA THR A 49 -11.78 0.02 26.20
C THR A 49 -12.05 1.23 25.30
N VAL A 50 -12.22 2.42 25.88
CA VAL A 50 -12.35 3.68 25.14
C VAL A 50 -11.04 4.08 24.43
N GLU A 51 -9.89 3.82 25.03
CA GLU A 51 -8.58 4.12 24.43
C GLU A 51 -8.24 3.10 23.33
N ALA A 52 -8.60 1.84 23.54
CA ALA A 52 -8.46 0.78 22.55
C ALA A 52 -9.32 1.06 21.30
N GLU A 53 -10.58 1.48 21.47
CA GLU A 53 -11.48 1.79 20.35
C GLU A 53 -10.93 2.95 19.50
N LYS A 54 -10.55 4.06 20.13
CA LYS A 54 -9.95 5.21 19.42
C LYS A 54 -8.68 4.81 18.68
N LYS A 55 -7.84 3.97 19.27
CA LYS A 55 -6.60 3.53 18.63
C LYS A 55 -6.86 2.63 17.43
N CYS A 56 -7.85 1.74 17.52
CA CYS A 56 -8.30 0.92 16.40
C CYS A 56 -8.84 1.76 15.23
N GLN A 57 -9.64 2.79 15.50
CA GLN A 57 -10.14 3.72 14.48
C GLN A 57 -9.01 4.52 13.81
N ASP A 58 -8.04 5.00 14.60
CA ASP A 58 -6.84 5.69 14.10
C ASP A 58 -6.02 4.79 13.17
N ILE A 59 -5.77 3.54 13.60
CA ILE A 59 -5.03 2.56 12.80
C ILE A 59 -5.75 2.23 11.51
N GLN A 60 -7.06 1.97 11.56
CA GLN A 60 -7.84 1.70 10.36
C GLN A 60 -7.79 2.87 9.38
N SER A 61 -7.90 4.10 9.88
CA SER A 61 -7.80 5.32 9.06
C SER A 61 -6.42 5.47 8.42
N GLN A 62 -5.34 5.14 9.14
CA GLN A 62 -3.99 5.20 8.59
C GLN A 62 -3.77 4.14 7.50
N LEU A 63 -4.26 2.91 7.72
CA LEU A 63 -4.17 1.84 6.73
C LEU A 63 -4.93 2.18 5.45
N LEU A 64 -6.13 2.74 5.54
CA LEU A 64 -6.87 3.20 4.36
C LEU A 64 -6.08 4.24 3.55
N ARG A 65 -5.40 5.18 4.21
CA ARG A 65 -4.55 6.17 3.52
C ARG A 65 -3.36 5.53 2.81
N LEU A 66 -2.71 4.54 3.44
CA LEU A 66 -1.61 3.82 2.81
C LEU A 66 -2.06 2.99 1.62
N ARG A 67 -3.25 2.37 1.70
CA ARG A 67 -3.89 1.66 0.58
C ARG A 67 -4.12 2.59 -0.60
N ASP A 68 -4.73 3.74 -0.35
CA ASP A 68 -5.01 4.73 -1.40
C ASP A 68 -3.71 5.18 -2.07
N GLN A 69 -2.65 5.39 -1.29
CA GLN A 69 -1.32 5.75 -1.79
C GLN A 69 -0.72 4.68 -2.69
N ARG A 70 -0.72 3.41 -2.25
CA ARG A 70 -0.19 2.30 -3.04
C ARG A 70 -1.01 2.05 -4.31
N MET A 71 -2.34 2.06 -4.19
CA MET A 71 -3.24 1.88 -5.32
C MET A 71 -3.11 3.02 -6.34
N SER A 72 -2.94 4.26 -5.88
CA SER A 72 -2.66 5.40 -6.74
C SER A 72 -1.34 5.23 -7.51
N LEU A 73 -0.27 4.76 -6.85
CA LEU A 73 1.01 4.47 -7.51
C LEU A 73 0.86 3.37 -8.57
N ILE A 74 0.23 2.25 -8.21
CA ILE A 74 0.01 1.10 -9.11
C ILE A 74 -0.78 1.55 -10.34
N ASN A 75 -1.93 2.21 -10.14
CA ASN A 75 -2.79 2.64 -11.24
C ASN A 75 -2.12 3.67 -12.15
N ARG A 76 -1.35 4.61 -11.59
CA ARG A 76 -0.55 5.56 -12.36
C ARG A 76 0.47 4.82 -13.24
N CYS A 77 1.23 3.90 -12.66
CA CYS A 77 2.22 3.14 -13.39
C CYS A 77 1.62 2.19 -14.44
N ILE A 78 0.44 1.61 -14.20
CA ILE A 78 -0.31 0.86 -15.22
C ILE A 78 -0.67 1.77 -16.40
N ALA A 79 -1.21 2.96 -16.15
CA ALA A 79 -1.62 3.89 -17.19
C ALA A 79 -0.44 4.40 -18.03
N GLU A 80 0.67 4.76 -17.39
CA GLU A 80 1.91 5.19 -18.07
C GLU A 80 2.53 4.08 -18.93
N ASN A 81 2.52 2.84 -18.42
CA ASN A 81 3.05 1.70 -19.16
C ASN A 81 2.12 1.25 -20.28
N GLN A 82 0.81 1.35 -20.11
CA GLN A 82 -0.14 1.09 -21.20
C GLN A 82 0.13 2.04 -22.38
N ARG A 83 0.28 3.35 -22.12
CA ARG A 83 0.68 4.32 -23.16
C ARG A 83 2.00 3.95 -23.81
N SER A 84 2.99 3.53 -23.03
CA SER A 84 4.29 3.12 -23.55
C SER A 84 4.18 1.88 -24.47
N VAL A 85 3.30 0.92 -24.15
CA VAL A 85 3.02 -0.24 -25.02
C VAL A 85 2.41 0.22 -26.33
N ASP A 86 1.43 1.12 -26.28
CA ASP A 86 0.73 1.64 -27.46
C ASP A 86 1.69 2.42 -28.38
N GLU A 87 2.57 3.24 -27.80
CA GLU A 87 3.65 3.94 -28.51
C GLU A 87 4.63 2.96 -29.17
N ALA A 88 5.09 1.94 -28.44
CA ALA A 88 6.02 0.94 -28.97
C ALA A 88 5.42 0.12 -30.12
N MET A 89 4.11 -0.19 -30.06
CA MET A 89 3.40 -0.83 -31.17
C MET A 89 3.36 0.06 -32.42
N ALA A 90 3.11 1.35 -32.25
CA ALA A 90 2.99 2.29 -33.37
C ALA A 90 4.35 2.64 -33.99
N SER A 91 5.41 2.75 -33.19
CA SER A 91 6.73 3.19 -33.64
C SER A 91 7.67 2.03 -34.03
N GLY A 92 7.26 0.77 -33.86
CA GLY A 92 8.15 -0.39 -33.99
C GLY A 92 9.23 -0.46 -32.91
N GLY A 93 8.98 0.14 -31.74
CA GLY A 93 9.89 0.13 -30.59
C GLY A 93 9.88 -1.19 -29.83
N ASP A 94 10.45 -1.21 -28.62
CA ASP A 94 10.49 -2.40 -27.77
C ASP A 94 9.11 -2.73 -27.16
N TYR A 95 8.25 -3.34 -27.98
CA TYR A 95 6.92 -3.78 -27.58
C TYR A 95 6.96 -4.91 -26.56
N LEU A 96 7.87 -5.89 -26.74
CA LEU A 96 7.93 -7.07 -25.87
C LEU A 96 8.40 -6.72 -24.45
N GLY A 97 9.43 -5.89 -24.31
CA GLY A 97 9.89 -5.42 -23.00
C GLY A 97 8.84 -4.58 -22.30
N THR A 98 8.25 -3.62 -23.01
CA THR A 98 7.22 -2.74 -22.45
C THR A 98 5.95 -3.51 -22.04
N ARG A 99 5.50 -4.48 -22.84
CA ARG A 99 4.38 -5.36 -22.51
C ARG A 99 4.68 -6.26 -21.31
N SER A 100 5.91 -6.78 -21.21
CA SER A 100 6.33 -7.61 -20.09
C SER A 100 6.34 -6.80 -18.79
N ARG A 101 6.87 -5.58 -18.80
CA ARG A 101 6.84 -4.65 -17.66
C ARG A 101 5.42 -4.31 -17.23
N LEU A 102 4.54 -3.97 -18.16
CA LEU A 102 3.12 -3.72 -17.86
C LEU A 102 2.44 -4.91 -17.19
N ARG A 103 2.74 -6.14 -17.63
CA ARG A 103 2.20 -7.36 -17.00
C ARG A 103 2.65 -7.49 -15.54
N LEU A 104 3.93 -7.24 -15.25
CA LEU A 104 4.46 -7.29 -13.89
C LEU A 104 3.77 -6.26 -12.98
N ILE A 105 3.62 -5.03 -13.45
CA ILE A 105 2.95 -3.97 -12.68
C ILE A 105 1.47 -4.30 -12.45
N ARG A 106 0.77 -4.91 -13.42
CA ARG A 106 -0.63 -5.36 -13.23
C ARG A 106 -0.76 -6.44 -12.17
N ASN A 107 0.20 -7.36 -12.07
CA ASN A 107 0.18 -8.40 -11.04
C ASN A 107 0.23 -7.81 -9.62
N GLU A 108 0.83 -6.62 -9.44
CA GLU A 108 0.84 -5.93 -8.15
C GLU A 108 -0.54 -5.54 -7.66
N THR A 109 -1.55 -5.42 -8.53
CA THR A 109 -2.93 -5.16 -8.10
C THR A 109 -3.48 -6.33 -7.28
N MET A 110 -3.27 -7.56 -7.77
CA MET A 110 -3.69 -8.78 -7.06
C MET A 110 -2.89 -8.97 -5.76
N ILE A 111 -1.59 -8.66 -5.79
CA ILE A 111 -0.75 -8.71 -4.57
C ILE A 111 -1.26 -7.70 -3.54
N GLU A 112 -1.63 -6.49 -3.98
CA GLU A 112 -2.16 -5.45 -3.11
C GLU A 112 -3.49 -5.85 -2.45
N GLU A 113 -4.38 -6.53 -3.17
CA GLU A 113 -5.61 -7.09 -2.61
C GLU A 113 -5.31 -8.09 -1.47
N ILE A 114 -4.35 -9.00 -1.70
CA ILE A 114 -3.95 -10.01 -0.70
C ILE A 114 -3.35 -9.33 0.55
N VAL A 115 -2.46 -8.34 0.35
CA VAL A 115 -1.87 -7.56 1.46
C VAL A 115 -2.98 -6.87 2.27
N ASN A 116 -3.97 -6.29 1.59
CA ASN A 116 -5.07 -5.61 2.24
C ASN A 116 -5.94 -6.55 3.06
N GLU A 117 -6.30 -7.71 2.52
CA GLU A 117 -7.07 -8.74 3.22
C GLU A 117 -6.34 -9.22 4.49
N GLN A 118 -5.04 -9.49 4.38
CA GLN A 118 -4.22 -9.95 5.51
C GLN A 118 -4.13 -8.89 6.62
N THR A 119 -3.92 -7.64 6.25
CA THR A 119 -3.84 -6.52 7.20
C THR A 119 -5.21 -6.28 7.86
N ASP A 120 -6.31 -6.33 7.09
CA ASP A 120 -7.68 -6.19 7.64
C ASP A 120 -8.01 -7.29 8.63
N LYS A 121 -7.66 -8.54 8.31
CA LYS A 121 -7.84 -9.67 9.22
C LYS A 121 -7.09 -9.44 10.53
N THR A 122 -5.82 -9.03 10.45
CA THR A 122 -4.97 -8.79 11.63
C THR A 122 -5.55 -7.69 12.52
N VAL A 123 -5.98 -6.57 11.93
CA VAL A 123 -6.58 -5.46 12.67
C VAL A 123 -7.90 -5.89 13.29
N LYS A 124 -8.78 -6.54 12.52
CA LYS A 124 -10.08 -7.02 13.00
C LYS A 124 -9.92 -7.96 14.18
N GLU A 125 -9.02 -8.94 14.10
CA GLU A 125 -8.79 -9.89 15.19
C GLU A 125 -8.32 -9.20 16.48
N ARG A 126 -7.44 -8.20 16.36
CA ARG A 126 -6.92 -7.46 17.52
C ARG A 126 -7.95 -6.50 18.12
N CYS A 127 -8.64 -5.74 17.27
CA CYS A 127 -9.63 -4.77 17.72
C CYS A 127 -10.91 -5.44 18.26
N THR A 128 -11.35 -6.55 17.65
CA THR A 128 -12.55 -7.27 18.10
C THR A 128 -12.31 -8.02 19.40
N LYS A 129 -11.11 -8.60 19.61
CA LYS A 129 -10.76 -9.28 20.88
C LYS A 129 -10.84 -8.35 22.09
N GLU A 130 -10.59 -7.06 21.92
CA GLU A 130 -10.69 -6.10 23.03
C GLU A 130 -12.12 -5.58 23.23
N LEU A 131 -12.93 -5.49 22.17
CA LEU A 131 -14.32 -5.02 22.26
C LEU A 131 -15.30 -6.08 22.83
N ILE A 132 -14.93 -7.37 22.80
CA ILE A 132 -15.76 -8.48 23.33
C ILE A 132 -15.43 -8.82 24.81
N LYS A 133 -14.39 -8.23 25.41
CA LYS A 133 -14.01 -8.49 26.82
C LYS A 133 -14.95 -7.83 27.86
N HIS A 134 -16.15 -7.41 27.47
CA HIS A 134 -17.16 -6.80 28.34
C HIS A 134 -18.38 -7.69 28.49
#